data_AF-C8VI07-F1
#
_entry.id   AF-C8VI07-F1
#
_cell.length_a   1.000
_cell.length_b   1.000
_cell.length_c   1.000
_cell.angle_alpha   90.00
_cell.angle_beta   90.00
_cell.angle_gamma   90.00
#
_symmetry.space_group_name_H-M   'P 1'
#
loop_
_entity.id
_entity.type
_entity.pdbx_description
1 polymer ?
#
loop_
_entity_poly.entity_id
_entity_poly.type
_entity_poly.pdbx_seq_one_letter_code
_entity_poly.pdbx_strand_id
1 'polypeptide(L)'
;MMWFRFLLVALLWSLGSATIMENGQPRADPYPGQCSTIDLDSSWRSYDADAPEISYKGRWDSKHISCAAPGLKLQFSGKKLALSFGEHTSEGTLVAYRIGTLDWLFTNVTADATYQFVGEGTHYEELPGDGDHIFEMRVQIAGVSVDVDDHLTKPPTFKKKVEIIGGSYCQFDRRSVCDIRDAFSMVVCIRARARKCRIWDHSLPWSMPG
;
A
#
# COMPACT_ATOMS: atom_id res chain seq x y z
N MET A 1 40.59 26.77 17.38
CA MET A 1 40.17 25.61 16.56
C MET A 1 38.85 24.97 17.05
N MET A 2 37.88 25.74 17.56
CA MET A 2 36.56 25.21 17.98
C MET A 2 35.38 25.74 17.16
N TRP A 3 35.56 26.78 16.32
CA TRP A 3 34.48 27.32 15.49
C TRP A 3 34.17 26.52 14.22
N PHE A 4 35.16 25.81 13.67
CA PHE A 4 34.97 25.01 12.45
C PHE A 4 34.09 23.76 12.64
N ARG A 5 33.89 23.30 13.89
CA ARG A 5 33.07 22.13 14.19
C ARG A 5 31.57 22.43 14.26
N PHE A 6 31.18 23.67 14.55
CA PHE A 6 29.76 24.07 14.60
C PHE A 6 29.15 24.29 13.21
N LEU A 7 29.94 24.76 12.25
CA LEU A 7 29.50 24.97 10.86
C LEU A 7 29.19 23.66 10.12
N LEU A 8 29.85 22.56 10.48
CA LEU A 8 29.69 21.26 9.82
C LEU A 8 28.42 20.52 10.29
N VAL A 9 27.92 20.82 11.50
CA VAL A 9 26.65 20.28 12.03
C VAL A 9 25.44 21.00 11.43
N ALA A 10 25.56 22.32 11.16
CA ALA A 10 24.49 23.11 10.57
C ALA A 10 24.19 22.76 9.09
N LEU A 11 25.18 22.27 8.34
CA LEU A 11 24.98 21.87 6.93
C LEU A 11 24.26 20.52 6.76
N LEU A 12 24.21 19.68 7.80
CA LEU A 12 23.58 18.35 7.76
C LEU A 12 22.06 18.40 7.99
N TRP A 13 21.49 19.59 8.19
CA TRP A 13 20.07 19.80 8.49
C TRP A 13 19.26 20.25 7.27
N SER A 14 19.82 20.22 6.06
CA SER A 14 19.02 20.37 4.85
C SER A 14 18.20 19.10 4.64
N LEU A 15 17.04 19.03 5.31
CA LEU A 15 15.96 18.13 4.93
C LEU A 15 15.62 18.44 3.47
N GLY A 16 16.13 17.61 2.56
CA GLY A 16 15.84 17.72 1.15
C GLY A 16 14.35 17.48 0.94
N SER A 17 13.57 18.55 0.79
CA SER A 17 12.21 18.43 0.29
C SER A 17 12.27 18.18 -1.21
N ALA A 18 11.77 17.03 -1.65
CA ALA A 18 11.70 16.68 -3.07
C ALA A 18 10.35 17.13 -3.61
N THR A 19 10.35 18.20 -4.41
CA THR A 19 9.16 18.67 -5.11
C THR A 19 8.95 17.86 -6.39
N ILE A 20 7.75 17.33 -6.58
CA ILE A 20 7.37 16.72 -7.86
C ILE A 20 7.15 17.84 -8.86
N MET A 21 7.87 17.79 -9.98
CA MET A 21 7.77 18.79 -11.05
C MET A 21 6.92 18.24 -12.20
N GLU A 22 5.99 19.05 -12.71
CA GLU A 22 5.20 18.79 -13.91
C GLU A 22 5.41 19.95 -14.89
N ASN A 23 5.89 19.64 -16.10
CA ASN A 23 6.20 20.64 -17.13
C ASN A 23 7.09 21.81 -16.66
N GLY A 24 8.08 21.50 -15.79
CA GLY A 24 9.03 22.49 -15.27
C GLY A 24 8.48 23.38 -14.16
N GLN A 25 7.26 23.14 -13.69
CA GLN A 25 6.67 23.81 -12.53
C GLN A 25 6.46 22.80 -11.40
N PRO A 26 6.51 23.23 -10.12
CA PRO A 26 6.02 22.43 -9.01
C PRO A 26 4.60 21.95 -9.30
N ARG A 27 4.36 20.66 -9.19
CA ARG A 27 3.03 20.09 -9.31
C ARG A 27 2.19 20.59 -8.14
N ALA A 28 1.04 21.20 -8.45
CA ALA A 28 0.14 21.77 -7.43
C ALA A 28 -0.40 20.69 -6.48
N ASP A 29 -0.74 19.52 -7.03
CA ASP A 29 -1.09 18.32 -6.28
C ASP A 29 -0.09 17.20 -6.60
N PRO A 30 0.85 16.89 -5.69
CA PRO A 30 1.86 15.86 -5.90
C PRO A 30 1.27 14.49 -6.27
N TYR A 31 0.05 14.18 -5.81
CA TYR A 31 -0.63 12.90 -6.04
C TYR A 31 -2.14 13.11 -6.20
N PRO A 32 -2.66 13.26 -7.44
CA PRO A 32 -4.11 13.37 -7.66
C PRO A 32 -4.84 12.14 -7.11
N GLY A 33 -5.93 12.37 -6.38
CA GLY A 33 -6.67 11.30 -5.69
C GLY A 33 -6.32 11.16 -4.20
N GLN A 34 -5.91 12.27 -3.56
CA GLN A 34 -5.80 12.32 -2.09
C GLN A 34 -7.14 11.96 -1.45
N CYS A 35 -7.08 11.04 -0.50
CA CYS A 35 -8.21 10.68 0.33
C CYS A 35 -8.39 11.70 1.45
N SER A 36 -9.64 11.94 1.82
CA SER A 36 -9.98 12.79 2.96
C SER A 36 -10.00 11.99 4.25
N THR A 37 -9.59 12.62 5.34
CA THR A 37 -9.77 12.08 6.69
C THR A 37 -11.23 12.18 7.10
N ILE A 38 -11.73 11.17 7.81
CA ILE A 38 -13.08 11.13 8.35
C ILE A 38 -13.07 10.70 9.82
N ASP A 39 -14.11 11.08 10.55
CA ASP A 39 -14.42 10.53 11.87
C ASP A 39 -15.47 9.44 11.73
N LEU A 40 -15.24 8.30 12.38
CA LEU A 40 -16.19 7.18 12.38
C LEU A 40 -17.31 7.43 13.40
N ASP A 41 -18.54 7.21 12.97
CA ASP A 41 -19.75 7.29 13.78
C ASP A 41 -20.58 5.98 13.71
N SER A 42 -21.80 6.00 14.23
CA SER A 42 -22.69 4.82 14.21
C SER A 42 -23.19 4.39 12.83
N SER A 43 -22.92 5.17 11.77
CA SER A 43 -23.24 4.78 10.38
C SER A 43 -22.18 3.86 9.76
N TRP A 44 -21.09 3.58 10.48
CA TRP A 44 -20.02 2.71 10.03
C TRP A 44 -20.03 1.38 10.79
N ARG A 45 -19.78 0.30 10.05
CA ARG A 45 -19.39 -0.99 10.60
C ARG A 45 -17.88 -1.13 10.48
N SER A 46 -17.20 -1.25 11.61
CA SER A 46 -15.74 -1.40 11.68
C SER A 46 -15.32 -2.83 11.96
N TYR A 47 -14.18 -3.20 11.37
CA TYR A 47 -13.48 -4.46 11.50
C TYR A 47 -12.05 -4.17 11.98
N ASP A 48 -11.63 -4.86 13.03
CA ASP A 48 -10.26 -4.78 13.54
C ASP A 48 -9.26 -5.40 12.54
N ALA A 49 -7.98 -5.04 12.62
CA ALA A 49 -6.94 -5.57 11.74
C ALA A 49 -6.84 -7.12 11.76
N ASP A 50 -7.23 -7.79 12.83
CA ASP A 50 -7.22 -9.26 12.92
C ASP A 50 -8.48 -9.94 12.36
N ALA A 51 -9.42 -9.17 11.80
CA ALA A 51 -10.67 -9.69 11.25
C ALA A 51 -10.42 -10.75 10.15
N PRO A 52 -11.09 -11.92 10.19
CA PRO A 52 -10.83 -13.04 9.29
C PRO A 52 -11.16 -12.76 7.81
N GLU A 53 -11.96 -11.74 7.55
CA GLU A 53 -12.32 -11.21 6.22
C GLU A 53 -11.13 -10.52 5.55
N ILE A 54 -10.17 -10.00 6.32
CA ILE A 54 -9.03 -9.26 5.80
C ILE A 54 -7.94 -10.24 5.32
N SER A 55 -7.44 -10.02 4.10
CA SER A 55 -6.39 -10.84 3.51
C SER A 55 -5.08 -10.09 3.39
N TYR A 56 -4.08 -10.60 4.11
CA TYR A 56 -2.73 -10.05 4.14
C TYR A 56 -1.82 -10.77 3.15
N LYS A 57 -1.07 -10.01 2.35
CA LYS A 57 -0.05 -10.46 1.41
C LYS A 57 1.32 -10.01 1.89
N GLY A 58 2.29 -10.92 1.84
CA GLY A 58 3.66 -10.67 2.31
C GLY A 58 3.89 -11.21 3.72
N ARG A 59 4.98 -10.77 4.35
CA ARG A 59 5.34 -11.15 5.71
C ARG A 59 4.84 -10.08 6.68
N TRP A 60 4.02 -10.50 7.62
CA TRP A 60 3.41 -9.69 8.66
C TRP A 60 3.77 -10.31 10.01
N ASP A 61 4.05 -9.48 11.00
CA ASP A 61 4.20 -9.94 12.38
C ASP A 61 2.82 -10.06 13.07
N SER A 62 2.82 -10.53 14.32
CA SER A 62 1.59 -10.72 15.11
C SER A 62 0.87 -9.40 15.46
N LYS A 63 1.50 -8.25 15.23
CA LYS A 63 0.92 -6.92 15.42
C LYS A 63 0.41 -6.33 14.10
N HIS A 64 0.40 -7.11 13.02
CA HIS A 64 0.09 -6.64 11.67
C HIS A 64 1.03 -5.50 11.23
N ILE A 65 2.30 -5.58 11.61
CA ILE A 65 3.38 -4.74 11.09
C ILE A 65 4.16 -5.58 10.07
N SER A 66 4.40 -5.03 8.88
CA SER A 66 5.02 -5.77 7.78
C SER A 66 6.45 -5.35 7.50
N CYS A 67 7.26 -6.29 6.97
CA CYS A 67 8.48 -5.94 6.25
C CYS A 67 8.18 -5.64 4.77
N ALA A 68 8.86 -4.64 4.20
CA ALA A 68 8.95 -4.26 2.78
C ALA A 68 7.74 -4.64 1.86
N ALA A 69 6.96 -3.62 1.48
CA ALA A 69 5.83 -3.70 0.55
C ALA A 69 4.70 -4.68 0.97
N PRO A 70 4.13 -4.53 2.17
CA PRO A 70 2.91 -5.25 2.55
C PRO A 70 1.83 -5.06 1.49
N GLY A 71 1.05 -6.10 1.24
CA GLY A 71 -0.20 -5.96 0.49
C GLY A 71 -1.39 -6.27 1.39
N LEU A 72 -2.36 -5.39 1.40
CA LEU A 72 -3.70 -5.63 1.91
C LEU A 72 -4.61 -5.97 0.73
N LYS A 73 -5.47 -6.96 0.90
CA LYS A 73 -6.56 -7.24 -0.03
C LYS A 73 -7.84 -7.51 0.76
N LEU A 74 -8.90 -6.83 0.42
CA LEU A 74 -10.22 -7.01 1.02
C LEU A 74 -11.29 -6.99 -0.07
N GLN A 75 -12.41 -7.66 0.19
CA GLN A 75 -13.59 -7.58 -0.63
C GLN A 75 -14.70 -6.95 0.22
N PHE A 76 -15.41 -5.97 -0.31
CA PHE A 76 -16.43 -5.22 0.41
C PHE A 76 -17.68 -5.05 -0.45
N SER A 77 -18.84 -4.99 0.19
CA SER A 77 -20.10 -4.60 -0.45
C SER A 77 -20.34 -3.10 -0.35
N GLY A 78 -21.15 -2.58 -1.28
CA GLY A 78 -21.68 -1.22 -1.26
C GLY A 78 -20.69 -0.14 -1.67
N LYS A 79 -20.90 1.08 -1.17
CA LYS A 79 -20.33 2.32 -1.76
C LYS A 79 -19.48 3.14 -0.80
N LYS A 80 -19.19 2.61 0.39
CA LYS A 80 -18.32 3.27 1.37
C LYS A 80 -17.25 2.33 1.85
N LEU A 81 -16.02 2.82 1.84
CA LEU A 81 -14.87 2.12 2.41
C LEU A 81 -13.92 3.15 3.01
N ALA A 82 -13.60 2.93 4.27
CA ALA A 82 -12.61 3.70 5.00
C ALA A 82 -11.62 2.77 5.70
N LEU A 83 -10.39 3.23 5.87
CA LEU A 83 -9.35 2.46 6.54
C LEU A 83 -8.68 3.34 7.59
N SER A 84 -8.46 2.76 8.76
CA SER A 84 -7.80 3.41 9.89
C SER A 84 -6.34 2.99 9.94
N PHE A 85 -5.46 3.95 10.21
CA PHE A 85 -4.03 3.74 10.37
C PHE A 85 -3.65 3.88 11.85
N GLY A 86 -2.84 2.96 12.36
CA GLY A 86 -2.42 2.97 13.76
C GLY A 86 -1.16 3.81 14.02
N GLU A 87 -0.83 3.98 15.30
CA GLU A 87 0.27 4.80 15.83
C GLU A 87 1.67 4.49 15.26
N HIS A 88 1.85 3.30 14.70
CA HIS A 88 3.11 2.87 14.09
C HIS A 88 3.25 3.29 12.61
N THR A 89 2.24 3.94 12.06
CA THR A 89 2.30 4.54 10.72
C THR A 89 3.11 5.83 10.80
N SER A 90 4.14 5.97 9.97
CA SER A 90 4.89 7.23 9.92
C SER A 90 4.04 8.34 9.30
N GLU A 91 4.21 9.56 9.80
CA GLU A 91 3.58 10.75 9.22
C GLU A 91 3.90 10.94 7.74
N GLY A 92 2.86 11.19 6.94
CA GLY A 92 2.99 11.40 5.50
C GLY A 92 3.42 10.15 4.72
N THR A 93 3.07 8.96 5.21
CA THR A 93 3.34 7.71 4.49
C THR A 93 2.55 7.69 3.18
N LEU A 94 3.26 7.56 2.05
CA LEU A 94 2.63 7.41 0.76
C LEU A 94 2.12 5.98 0.60
N VAL A 95 0.81 5.84 0.41
CA VAL A 95 0.17 4.54 0.17
C VAL A 95 -0.32 4.46 -1.27
N ALA A 96 -0.21 3.28 -1.85
CA ALA A 96 -0.79 2.97 -3.15
C ALA A 96 -2.03 2.10 -2.95
N TYR A 97 -3.14 2.45 -3.58
CA TYR A 97 -4.40 1.71 -3.51
C TYR A 97 -5.08 1.59 -4.88
N ARG A 98 -5.97 0.60 -5.03
CA ARG A 98 -6.82 0.45 -6.22
C ARG A 98 -8.06 -0.39 -5.94
N ILE A 99 -9.06 -0.26 -6.82
CA ILE A 99 -10.22 -1.14 -6.87
C ILE A 99 -10.12 -2.09 -8.08
N GLY A 100 -10.18 -3.39 -7.84
CA GLY A 100 -10.21 -4.43 -8.88
C GLY A 100 -9.01 -4.35 -9.83
N THR A 101 -9.30 -4.14 -11.12
CA THR A 101 -8.31 -4.02 -12.20
C THR A 101 -8.02 -2.57 -12.59
N LEU A 102 -8.55 -1.60 -11.84
CA LEU A 102 -8.30 -0.18 -12.09
C LEU A 102 -6.85 0.19 -11.77
N ASP A 103 -6.43 1.36 -12.27
CA ASP A 103 -5.08 1.86 -12.08
C ASP A 103 -4.82 2.21 -10.61
N TRP A 104 -3.54 2.13 -10.22
CA TRP A 104 -3.10 2.47 -8.87
C TRP A 104 -3.18 3.98 -8.63
N LEU A 105 -3.84 4.35 -7.55
CA LEU A 105 -3.89 5.70 -7.01
C LEU A 105 -2.97 5.81 -5.80
N PHE A 106 -2.63 7.05 -5.45
CA PHE A 106 -1.70 7.34 -4.38
C PHE A 106 -2.29 8.41 -3.45
N THR A 107 -2.14 8.20 -2.14
CA THR A 107 -2.53 9.19 -1.14
C THR A 107 -1.53 9.16 0.03
N ASN A 108 -1.40 10.27 0.73
CA ASN A 108 -0.62 10.33 1.96
C ASN A 108 -1.53 10.04 3.14
N VAL A 109 -1.05 9.21 4.05
CA VAL A 109 -1.74 8.89 5.29
C VAL A 109 -0.89 9.29 6.48
N THR A 110 -1.55 9.64 7.57
CA THR A 110 -0.93 10.00 8.85
C THR A 110 -1.15 8.90 9.88
N ALA A 111 -0.42 8.98 10.99
CA ALA A 111 -0.68 8.11 12.14
C ALA A 111 -2.07 8.40 12.73
N ASP A 112 -2.68 7.38 13.33
CA ASP A 112 -3.90 7.49 14.14
C ASP A 112 -5.08 8.21 13.46
N ALA A 113 -5.16 8.10 12.13
CA ALA A 113 -6.19 8.73 11.32
C ALA A 113 -6.94 7.71 10.47
N THR A 114 -8.20 8.04 10.15
CA THR A 114 -9.05 7.23 9.27
C THR A 114 -9.28 7.97 7.97
N TYR A 115 -9.02 7.30 6.85
CA TYR A 115 -9.18 7.88 5.51
C TYR A 115 -10.29 7.16 4.76
N GLN A 116 -11.11 7.94 4.06
CA GLN A 116 -12.12 7.40 3.16
C GLN A 116 -11.53 7.20 1.76
N PHE A 117 -11.55 5.95 1.29
CA PHE A 117 -11.04 5.54 -0.02
C PHE A 117 -12.14 5.39 -1.07
N VAL A 118 -13.37 5.12 -0.63
CA VAL A 118 -14.55 4.95 -1.49
C VAL A 118 -15.74 5.67 -0.86
N GLY A 119 -16.47 6.41 -1.69
CA GLY A 119 -17.69 7.15 -1.35
C GLY A 119 -17.65 8.59 -1.84
N GLU A 120 -18.63 9.39 -1.42
CA GLU A 120 -18.83 10.77 -1.88
C GLU A 120 -17.57 11.62 -1.76
N GLY A 121 -17.20 12.34 -2.83
CA GLY A 121 -16.03 13.20 -2.84
C GLY A 121 -14.69 12.48 -2.98
N THR A 122 -14.68 11.15 -3.11
CA THR A 122 -13.45 10.38 -3.42
C THR A 122 -13.31 10.14 -4.92
N HIS A 123 -12.11 9.73 -5.37
CA HIS A 123 -11.91 9.30 -6.76
C HIS A 123 -12.82 8.11 -7.16
N TYR A 124 -13.24 7.31 -6.18
CA TYR A 124 -14.13 6.17 -6.34
C TYR A 124 -15.53 6.45 -5.80
N GLU A 125 -16.04 7.67 -6.00
CA GLU A 125 -17.44 8.00 -5.71
C GLU A 125 -18.41 7.15 -6.54
N GLU A 126 -18.06 6.94 -7.81
CA GLU A 126 -18.78 6.02 -8.70
C GLU A 126 -17.93 4.77 -8.96
N LEU A 127 -18.34 3.63 -8.42
CA LEU A 127 -17.69 2.35 -8.66
C LEU A 127 -18.17 1.72 -9.97
N PRO A 128 -17.28 1.02 -10.71
CA PRO A 128 -17.68 0.33 -11.92
C PRO A 128 -18.51 -0.93 -11.62
N GLY A 129 -19.80 -0.85 -11.94
CA GLY A 129 -20.74 -1.96 -11.80
C GLY A 129 -21.33 -2.11 -10.39
N ASP A 130 -22.34 -2.96 -10.29
CA ASP A 130 -22.99 -3.29 -9.02
C ASP A 130 -22.36 -4.53 -8.38
N GLY A 131 -22.30 -4.56 -7.04
CA GLY A 131 -21.93 -5.74 -6.26
C GLY A 131 -20.69 -5.54 -5.41
N ASP A 132 -19.99 -6.65 -5.13
CA ASP A 132 -18.79 -6.65 -4.30
C ASP A 132 -17.58 -6.18 -5.09
N HIS A 133 -16.75 -5.36 -4.45
CA HIS A 133 -15.54 -4.83 -5.03
C HIS A 133 -14.31 -5.29 -4.25
N ILE A 134 -13.20 -5.49 -4.96
CA ILE A 134 -11.92 -5.86 -4.37
C ILE A 134 -11.08 -4.60 -4.20
N PHE A 135 -10.72 -4.27 -2.97
CA PHE A 135 -9.76 -3.21 -2.69
C PHE A 135 -8.39 -3.81 -2.41
N GLU A 136 -7.35 -3.23 -3.00
CA GLU A 136 -5.96 -3.58 -2.77
C GLU A 136 -5.18 -2.35 -2.33
N MET A 137 -4.35 -2.49 -1.30
CA MET A 137 -3.51 -1.40 -0.79
C MET A 137 -2.14 -1.91 -0.36
N ARG A 138 -1.15 -1.01 -0.32
CA ARG A 138 0.22 -1.33 0.11
C ARG A 138 0.66 -0.57 1.36
N VAL A 139 0.22 -0.98 2.55
CA VAL A 139 0.63 -0.40 3.86
C VAL A 139 0.05 -1.23 5.01
N GLN A 140 0.50 -0.95 6.24
CA GLN A 140 -0.12 -1.38 7.50
C GLN A 140 -1.45 -0.66 7.76
N ILE A 141 -2.37 -1.32 8.46
CA ILE A 141 -3.66 -0.75 8.89
C ILE A 141 -3.95 -1.12 10.35
N ALA A 142 -4.79 -0.33 11.01
CA ALA A 142 -5.39 -0.62 12.30
C ALA A 142 -6.81 -1.21 12.18
N GLY A 143 -7.55 -0.84 11.14
CA GLY A 143 -8.90 -1.34 10.91
C GLY A 143 -9.47 -0.95 9.55
N VAL A 144 -10.61 -1.56 9.22
CA VAL A 144 -11.37 -1.31 7.99
C VAL A 144 -12.81 -1.01 8.36
N SER A 145 -13.42 0.01 7.77
CA SER A 145 -14.82 0.36 8.01
C SER A 145 -15.59 0.46 6.69
N VAL A 146 -16.81 -0.07 6.71
CA VAL A 146 -17.79 0.01 5.61
C VAL A 146 -19.08 0.63 6.13
N ASP A 147 -20.05 0.90 5.26
CA ASP A 147 -21.38 1.33 5.71
C ASP A 147 -22.00 0.28 6.66
N VAL A 148 -22.87 0.71 7.58
CA VAL A 148 -23.46 -0.15 8.61
C VAL A 148 -24.23 -1.34 8.03
N ASP A 149 -24.86 -1.15 6.87
CA ASP A 149 -25.64 -2.17 6.16
C ASP A 149 -24.76 -3.05 5.24
N ASP A 150 -23.50 -2.68 5.06
CA ASP A 150 -22.52 -3.37 4.22
C ASP A 150 -21.64 -4.33 5.02
N HIS A 151 -20.83 -5.11 4.32
CA HIS A 151 -19.96 -6.11 4.93
C HIS A 151 -18.66 -6.34 4.16
N LEU A 152 -17.66 -6.85 4.89
CA LEU A 152 -16.47 -7.42 4.31
C LEU A 152 -16.66 -8.91 4.03
N THR A 153 -16.04 -9.38 2.95
CA THR A 153 -15.91 -10.79 2.64
C THR A 153 -14.45 -11.14 2.37
N LYS A 154 -14.06 -12.38 2.66
CA LYS A 154 -12.70 -12.83 2.45
C LYS A 154 -12.43 -12.95 0.94
N PRO A 155 -11.48 -12.20 0.36
CA PRO A 155 -11.22 -12.26 -1.06
C PRO A 155 -10.62 -13.62 -1.46
N PRO A 156 -10.80 -14.05 -2.72
CA PRO A 156 -10.21 -15.29 -3.22
C PRO A 156 -8.68 -15.33 -3.03
N THR A 157 -8.19 -16.41 -2.40
CA THR A 157 -6.76 -16.64 -2.18
C THR A 157 -6.14 -17.44 -3.32
N PHE A 158 -4.90 -17.13 -3.67
CA PHE A 158 -4.16 -17.88 -4.69
C PHE A 158 -3.49 -19.11 -4.09
N LYS A 159 -3.65 -20.26 -4.75
CA LYS A 159 -2.98 -21.52 -4.35
C LYS A 159 -1.47 -21.45 -4.55
N LYS A 160 -1.01 -20.76 -5.59
CA LYS A 160 0.41 -20.58 -5.90
C LYS A 160 0.93 -19.31 -5.23
N LYS A 161 2.13 -19.39 -4.66
CA LYS A 161 2.82 -18.29 -4.00
C LYS A 161 4.22 -18.15 -4.59
N VAL A 162 4.68 -16.92 -4.78
CA VAL A 162 6.03 -16.59 -5.26
C VAL A 162 6.66 -15.65 -4.24
N GLU A 163 7.89 -15.94 -3.84
CA GLU A 163 8.72 -15.04 -3.03
C GLU A 163 9.87 -14.50 -3.88
N ILE A 164 10.09 -13.18 -3.78
CA ILE A 164 11.17 -12.49 -4.48
C ILE A 164 12.12 -11.95 -3.43
N ILE A 165 13.40 -12.33 -3.54
CA ILE A 165 14.47 -11.87 -2.64
C ILE A 165 15.45 -11.05 -3.48
N GLY A 166 15.67 -9.81 -3.10
CA GLY A 166 16.66 -8.95 -3.74
C GLY A 166 16.94 -7.68 -2.95
N GLY A 167 17.86 -6.86 -3.47
CA GLY A 167 18.23 -5.57 -2.88
C GLY A 167 17.27 -4.44 -3.30
N SER A 168 17.79 -3.22 -3.39
CA SER A 168 17.00 -2.02 -3.72
C SER A 168 16.13 -2.13 -4.99
N TYR A 169 16.53 -2.93 -5.98
CA TYR A 169 15.75 -3.18 -7.21
C TYR A 169 14.48 -4.00 -7.02
N CYS A 170 14.37 -4.75 -5.91
CA CYS A 170 13.17 -5.49 -5.56
C CYS A 170 12.28 -4.72 -4.58
N GLN A 171 12.78 -3.58 -4.07
CA GLN A 171 12.00 -2.65 -3.26
C GLN A 171 11.32 -1.66 -4.21
N PHE A 172 10.05 -1.35 -3.94
CA PHE A 172 9.31 -0.33 -4.70
C PHE A 172 9.91 1.05 -4.37
N ASP A 173 11.08 1.36 -4.92
CA ASP A 173 11.72 2.67 -4.81
C ASP A 173 10.99 3.66 -5.74
N ARG A 174 10.94 4.93 -5.35
CA ARG A 174 10.14 6.01 -5.96
C ARG A 174 10.40 6.26 -7.45
N ARG A 175 11.32 5.52 -8.08
CA ARG A 175 11.68 5.60 -9.51
C ARG A 175 11.16 4.43 -10.35
N SER A 176 10.55 3.42 -9.73
CA SER A 176 10.17 2.18 -10.41
C SER A 176 8.64 2.03 -10.42
N VAL A 177 7.97 2.76 -11.30
CA VAL A 177 6.60 2.39 -11.70
C VAL A 177 6.73 1.16 -12.60
N CYS A 178 6.81 -0.02 -11.99
CA CYS A 178 6.54 -1.25 -12.71
C CYS A 178 5.03 -1.44 -12.72
N ASP A 179 4.41 -1.22 -13.87
CA ASP A 179 3.02 -1.56 -14.15
C ASP A 179 2.82 -3.06 -13.91
N ILE A 180 2.07 -3.41 -12.84
CA ILE A 180 1.69 -4.78 -12.50
C ILE A 180 0.20 -4.91 -12.78
N ARG A 181 -0.10 -5.07 -14.07
CA ARG A 181 -1.35 -5.63 -14.56
C ARG A 181 -1.15 -7.14 -14.72
N ASP A 182 -1.79 -7.87 -13.80
CA ASP A 182 -1.94 -9.33 -13.75
C ASP A 182 -0.69 -10.20 -13.57
N ALA A 183 -0.89 -11.27 -12.78
CA ALA A 183 0.11 -12.24 -12.34
C ALA A 183 0.79 -13.05 -13.46
N PHE A 184 0.60 -12.68 -14.73
CA PHE A 184 1.24 -13.28 -15.90
C PHE A 184 2.26 -12.36 -16.59
N SER A 185 2.34 -11.08 -16.23
CA SER A 185 3.27 -10.13 -16.87
C SER A 185 4.64 -10.00 -16.17
N MET A 186 4.96 -10.87 -15.20
CA MET A 186 6.29 -10.94 -14.59
C MET A 186 7.28 -11.81 -15.40
N VAL A 187 7.03 -12.02 -16.70
CA VAL A 187 7.96 -12.73 -17.60
C VAL A 187 8.68 -11.77 -18.56
N VAL A 188 8.16 -10.56 -18.81
CA VAL A 188 8.68 -9.72 -19.93
C VAL A 188 9.78 -8.72 -19.51
N CYS A 189 9.92 -8.36 -18.23
CA CYS A 189 11.01 -7.46 -17.80
C CYS A 189 12.34 -8.16 -17.41
N ILE A 190 12.49 -9.47 -17.61
CA ILE A 190 13.71 -10.22 -17.24
C ILE A 190 14.74 -10.29 -18.41
N ARG A 191 14.45 -9.71 -19.59
CA ARG A 191 15.37 -9.79 -20.74
C ARG A 191 16.20 -8.54 -21.07
N ALA A 192 16.23 -7.55 -20.18
CA ALA A 192 17.15 -6.41 -20.30
C ALA A 192 18.08 -6.33 -19.08
N ARG A 193 19.14 -7.15 -19.09
CA ARG A 193 20.31 -7.10 -18.19
C ARG A 193 20.04 -7.12 -16.67
N ALA A 194 19.73 -8.30 -16.13
CA ALA A 194 20.13 -8.62 -14.75
C ALA A 194 20.46 -10.11 -14.65
N ARG A 195 21.75 -10.44 -14.49
CA ARG A 195 22.18 -11.78 -14.05
C ARG A 195 21.91 -11.86 -12.54
N LYS A 196 21.12 -12.85 -12.11
CA LYS A 196 20.72 -13.20 -10.72
C LYS A 196 19.44 -12.54 -10.19
N CYS A 197 18.29 -12.95 -10.71
CA CYS A 197 17.11 -13.23 -9.86
C CYS A 197 16.95 -14.75 -9.80
N ARG A 198 16.88 -15.33 -8.60
CA ARG A 198 16.57 -16.76 -8.41
C ARG A 198 15.14 -16.87 -7.92
N ILE A 199 14.27 -17.44 -8.75
CA ILE A 199 12.89 -17.77 -8.40
C ILE A 199 12.93 -19.13 -7.69
N TRP A 200 12.32 -19.24 -6.51
CA TRP A 200 12.15 -20.51 -5.81
C TRP A 200 10.69 -20.97 -5.94
N ASP A 201 10.49 -22.21 -6.38
CA ASP A 201 9.20 -22.90 -6.38
C ASP A 201 9.12 -23.81 -5.15
N HIS A 202 8.08 -23.67 -4.33
CA HIS A 202 7.90 -24.43 -3.09
C HIS A 202 7.21 -25.79 -3.30
N SER A 203 7.33 -26.39 -4.48
CA SER A 203 6.78 -27.71 -4.80
C SER A 203 7.62 -28.90 -4.31
N LEU A 204 8.71 -28.68 -3.54
CA LEU A 204 9.59 -29.73 -3.02
C LEU A 204 9.78 -29.65 -1.48
N PRO A 205 9.86 -30.80 -0.78
CA PRO A 205 9.98 -30.84 0.67
C PRO A 205 11.34 -30.33 1.14
N TRP A 206 11.31 -29.55 2.23
CA TRP A 206 12.47 -28.96 2.88
C TRP A 206 13.34 -30.03 3.54
N SER A 207 14.60 -30.14 3.14
CA SER A 207 15.67 -30.70 3.97
C SER A 207 16.64 -29.58 4.33
N MET A 208 16.83 -29.35 5.63
CA MET A 208 17.89 -28.45 6.12
C MET A 208 19.22 -29.22 6.16
N PRO A 209 20.34 -28.65 5.70
CA PRO A 209 21.66 -29.16 6.05
C PRO A 209 22.06 -28.65 7.44
N GLY A 210 22.67 -29.54 8.23
CA GLY A 210 23.36 -29.21 9.48
C GLY A 210 24.77 -28.68 9.28
#